data_AF-A0A4Q2UPE2-F1
#
_entry.id   AF-A0A4Q2UPE2-F1
#
_cell.length_a   1.000
_cell.length_b   1.000
_cell.length_c   1.000
_cell.angle_alpha   90.00
_cell.angle_beta   90.00
_cell.angle_gamma   90.00
#
_symmetry.space_group_name_H-M   'P 1'
#
loop_
_entity.id
_entity.type
_entity.pdbx_description
1 polymer ?
#
loop_
_entity_poly.entity_id
_entity_poly.type
_entity_poly.pdbx_seq_one_letter_code
_entity_poly.pdbx_strand_id
1 'polypeptide(L)' 'MEYLNPKLITASVVYSLIGILILVVSFYIFDKLTPKTLWKEIMEEHNTALAIVAAAFMLSVALIISSAIHG' A
#
# COMPACT_ATOMS: atom_id res chain seq x y z
N MET A 1 -22.25 -26.77 -3.57
CA MET A 1 -20.78 -26.70 -3.75
C MET A 1 -20.41 -25.94 -5.04
N GLU A 2 -21.17 -24.90 -5.41
CA GLU A 2 -20.97 -24.11 -6.65
C GLU A 2 -20.36 -22.72 -6.38
N TYR A 3 -20.05 -22.39 -5.11
CA TYR A 3 -19.60 -21.05 -4.70
C TYR A 3 -18.10 -20.82 -4.91
N LEU A 4 -17.32 -21.88 -5.13
CA LEU A 4 -15.88 -21.82 -5.36
C LEU A 4 -15.60 -21.96 -6.85
N ASN A 5 -15.84 -20.88 -7.60
CA ASN A 5 -15.41 -20.82 -8.99
C ASN A 5 -13.89 -20.58 -9.02
N PRO A 6 -13.06 -21.56 -9.44
CA PRO A 6 -11.60 -21.44 -9.40
C PRO A 6 -11.09 -20.25 -10.22
N LYS A 7 -11.84 -19.83 -11.24
CA LYS A 7 -11.52 -18.63 -12.03
C LYS A 7 -11.61 -17.35 -11.21
N LEU A 8 -12.65 -17.21 -10.38
CA LEU A 8 -12.83 -16.04 -9.52
C LEU A 8 -11.76 -15.98 -8.44
N ILE A 9 -11.44 -17.11 -7.81
CA ILE A 9 -10.40 -17.19 -6.77
C ILE A 9 -9.04 -16.81 -7.36
N THR A 10 -8.71 -17.34 -8.54
CA THR A 10 -7.45 -17.02 -9.22
C THR A 10 -7.38 -15.53 -9.56
N ALA A 11 -8.46 -14.94 -10.07
CA ALA A 11 -8.53 -13.51 -10.33
C ALA A 11 -8.33 -12.68 -9.04
N SER A 12 -9.04 -12.99 -7.95
CA SER A 12 -8.90 -12.28 -6.68
C SER A 12 -7.47 -12.33 -6.12
N VAL A 13 -6.80 -13.48 -6.20
CA VAL A 13 -5.41 -13.64 -5.76
C VAL A 13 -4.48 -12.79 -6.62
N VAL A 14 -4.63 -12.84 -7.95
CA VAL A 14 -3.80 -12.06 -8.89
C VAL A 14 -3.96 -10.56 -8.64
N TYR A 15 -5.19 -10.06 -8.56
CA TYR A 15 -5.45 -8.63 -8.31
C TYR A 15 -4.98 -8.18 -6.92
N SER A 16 -5.13 -9.01 -5.89
CA SER A 16 -4.57 -8.74 -4.56
C SER A 16 -3.05 -8.60 -4.59
N LEU A 17 -2.35 -9.51 -5.26
CA LEU A 17 -0.89 -9.44 -5.41
C LEU A 17 -0.44 -8.20 -6.18
N ILE A 18 -1.16 -7.85 -7.25
CA ILE A 18 -0.89 -6.62 -8.02
C ILE A 18 -1.07 -5.39 -7.12
N GLY A 19 -2.14 -5.32 -6.34
CA GLY A 19 -2.39 -4.22 -5.40
C GLY A 19 -1.28 -4.09 -4.36
N ILE A 20 -0.86 -5.20 -3.75
CA ILE A 20 0.26 -5.24 -2.80
C ILE A 20 1.54 -4.71 -3.46
N LEU A 21 1.83 -5.17 -4.68
CA LEU A 21 3.04 -4.76 -5.40
C LEU A 21 3.04 -3.25 -5.70
N ILE A 22 1.91 -2.70 -6.13
CA ILE A 22 1.75 -1.25 -6.36
C ILE A 22 1.96 -0.49 -5.04
N LEU A 23 1.40 -0.97 -3.94
CA LEU A 23 1.52 -0.33 -2.62
C LEU A 23 2.99 -0.31 -2.15
N VAL A 24 3.71 -1.42 -2.30
CA VAL A 24 5.15 -1.50 -1.96
C VAL A 24 5.99 -0.56 -2.82
N VAL A 25 5.75 -0.53 -4.14
CA VAL A 25 6.47 0.39 -5.04
C VAL A 25 6.18 1.84 -4.69
N SER A 26 4.91 2.16 -4.40
CA SER A 26 4.50 3.52 -4.02
C SER A 26 5.16 3.96 -2.72
N PHE A 27 5.22 3.07 -1.72
CA PHE A 27 5.91 3.33 -0.46
C PHE A 27 7.41 3.51 -0.66
N TYR A 28 8.05 2.69 -1.49
CA TYR A 28 9.47 2.82 -1.81
C TYR A 28 9.79 4.17 -2.48
N ILE A 29 8.94 4.61 -3.41
CA ILE A 29 9.06 5.94 -4.04
C ILE A 29 8.90 7.03 -2.98
N PHE A 30 7.92 6.91 -2.10
CA PHE A 30 7.67 7.87 -1.03
C PHE A 30 8.85 7.99 -0.04
N ASP A 31 9.45 6.87 0.37
CA ASP A 31 10.66 6.86 1.21
C ASP A 31 11.82 7.57 0.53
N LYS A 32 12.02 7.33 -0.78
CA LYS A 32 13.07 7.99 -1.55
C LYS A 32 12.83 9.49 -1.76
N LEU A 33 11.58 9.92 -1.86
CA LEU A 33 11.21 11.33 -1.98
C LEU A 33 11.36 12.08 -0.65
N THR A 34 11.21 11.37 0.47
CA THR A 34 11.34 11.96 1.79
C THR A 34 12.83 12.21 2.10
N PRO A 35 13.25 13.45 2.37
CA PRO A 35 14.62 13.71 2.76
C PRO A 35 14.88 13.10 4.14
N LYS A 36 15.95 12.30 4.24
CA LYS A 36 16.27 11.37 5.34
C LYS A 36 15.44 10.08 5.32
N THR A 37 16.05 8.99 5.78
CA THR A 37 15.38 7.68 5.90
C THR A 37 14.18 7.77 6.84
N LEU A 38 12.97 7.44 6.35
CA LEU A 38 11.74 7.42 7.15
C LEU A 38 11.92 6.61 8.43
N TRP A 39 12.61 5.48 8.31
CA TRP A 39 12.90 4.60 9.44
C TRP A 39 13.61 5.33 10.58
N LYS A 40 14.68 6.07 10.27
CA LYS A 40 15.44 6.82 11.29
C LYS A 40 14.55 7.86 11.97
N GLU A 41 13.84 8.64 11.16
CA GLU A 41 13.09 9.79 11.67
C GLU A 41 11.85 9.34 12.49
N ILE A 42 11.23 8.21 12.15
CA ILE A 42 10.11 7.64 12.91
C ILE A 42 10.58 6.86 14.15
N MET A 43 11.61 6.02 13.99
CA MET A 43 12.01 5.05 15.02
C MET A 43 13.04 5.60 16.02
N GLU A 44 13.97 6.44 15.57
CA GLU A 44 15.03 7.02 16.43
C GLU A 44 14.65 8.42 16.92
N GLU A 45 14.21 9.29 16.02
CA GLU A 45 13.88 10.70 16.33
C GLU A 45 12.42 10.86 16.82
N HIS A 46 11.63 9.78 16.83
CA HIS A 46 10.24 9.77 17.27
C HIS A 46 9.36 10.85 16.61
N ASN A 47 9.59 11.13 15.33
CA ASN A 47 8.84 12.12 14.58
C ASN A 47 7.42 11.62 14.25
N THR A 48 6.48 11.90 15.15
CA THR A 48 5.07 11.53 15.01
C THR A 48 4.39 12.20 13.82
N ALA A 49 4.78 13.42 13.46
CA ALA A 49 4.24 14.11 12.31
C ALA A 49 4.54 13.33 11.01
N LEU A 50 5.78 12.87 10.85
CA LEU A 50 6.16 12.07 9.69
C LEU A 50 5.47 10.70 9.67
N ALA A 51 5.28 10.08 10.83
CA ALA A 51 4.53 8.82 10.94
C ALA A 51 3.07 8.98 10.50
N ILE A 52 2.40 10.08 10.90
CA ILE A 52 1.02 10.39 10.47
C ILE A 52 0.95 10.60 8.96
N VAL A 53 1.90 11.34 8.38
CA VAL A 53 1.97 11.56 6.93
C VAL A 53 2.16 10.24 6.18
N ALA A 54 3.07 9.37 6.64
CA ALA A 54 3.29 8.06 6.05
C ALA A 54 2.02 7.18 6.13
N ALA A 55 1.32 7.19 7.27
CA ALA A 55 0.06 6.46 7.43
C ALA A 55 -1.04 7.00 6.47
N ALA A 56 -1.19 8.32 6.37
CA ALA A 56 -2.14 8.95 5.46
C ALA A 56 -1.82 8.63 3.99
N PHE A 57 -0.55 8.61 3.62
CA PHE A 57 -0.09 8.21 2.30
C PHE A 57 -0.46 6.76 1.98
N MET A 58 -0.18 5.82 2.90
CA MET A 58 -0.54 4.40 2.71
C MET A 58 -2.06 4.22 2.56
N LEU A 59 -2.86 4.92 3.36
CA LEU A 59 -4.33 4.90 3.23
C LEU A 59 -4.80 5.45 1.89
N SER A 60 -4.22 6.57 1.43
CA SER A 60 -4.55 7.18 0.15
C SER A 60 -4.29 6.22 -1.01
N VAL A 61 -3.11 5.58 -1.04
CA VAL A 61 -2.75 4.61 -2.09
C VAL A 61 -3.68 3.38 -2.05
N ALA A 62 -3.97 2.86 -0.86
CA ALA A 62 -4.89 1.73 -0.71
C ALA A 62 -6.30 2.05 -1.23
N LEU A 63 -6.79 3.27 -0.98
CA LEU A 63 -8.09 3.72 -1.51
C LEU A 63 -8.08 3.85 -3.03
N ILE A 64 -7.02 4.41 -3.63
CA ILE A 64 -6.89 4.49 -5.10
C ILE A 64 -6.92 3.09 -5.73
N ILE A 65 -6.19 2.14 -5.16
CA ILE A 65 -6.18 0.75 -5.64
C ILE A 65 -7.58 0.12 -5.50
N SER A 66 -8.24 0.32 -4.35
CA SER A 66 -9.60 -0.18 -4.13
C SER A 66 -10.58 0.38 -5.16
N SER A 67 -10.53 1.69 -5.44
CA SER A 67 -11.36 2.33 -6.46
C SER A 67 -11.05 1.85 -7.87
N ALA A 68 -9.79 1.57 -8.19
CA ALA A 68 -9.39 1.06 -9.50
C ALA A 68 -9.84 -0.40 -9.74
N ILE A 69 -9.94 -1.22 -8.69
CA ILE A 69 -10.38 -2.61 -8.80
C ILE A 69 -11.91 -2.74 -8.84
N HIS A 70 -12.63 -1.86 -8.12
CA HIS A 70 -14.10 -1.87 -8.06
C HIS A 70 -14.77 -0.94 -9.09
N GLY A 71 -13.98 -0.27 -9.94
CA GLY A 71 -14.44 0.66 -10.98
C GLY A 71 -14.87 -0.01 -12.27
#